data_AF-A0A0K1Q9C7-F1
#
_entry.id   AF-A0A0K1Q9C7-F1
#
_cell.length_a   1.000
_cell.length_b   1.000
_cell.length_c   1.000
_cell.angle_alpha   90.00
_cell.angle_beta   90.00
_cell.angle_gamma   90.00
#
_symmetry.space_group_name_H-M   'P 1'
#
loop_
_entity.id
_entity.type
_entity.pdbx_description
1 polymer ?
#
loop_
_entity_poly.entity_id
_entity_poly.type
_entity_poly.pdbx_seq_one_letter_code
_entity_poly.pdbx_strand_id
1 'polypeptide(L)'
;MTAWDLRAFLRALGATLVGIAVVWLVTAASDEGQLSVGVRAGRTLPLAPLCSAVGVALALGATRVRSETRALEALGRSPSQALVAPVVGAALPSFVFAALIAASSAVDISAFYPRAPRGDSFVYRDGAFESATLGVRVATSDGDARPIDGTSIAPDEGLPRGARSSASLSTALAGAALTLIAARAVLHMSMLDRATRRRRRALALVLVAVTSIATLVAFQAAAAHLLPSAVAAVPSALLLASALFGFRSRYRFPHARGATG
;
A
#
# COMPACT_ATOMS: atom_id res chain seq x y z
N MET A 1 0.68 -11.50 -25.71
CA MET A 1 0.73 -10.06 -25.34
C MET A 1 0.66 -9.25 -26.62
N THR A 2 -0.20 -8.24 -26.69
CA THR A 2 -0.29 -7.32 -27.84
C THR A 2 0.47 -6.01 -27.58
N ALA A 3 0.70 -5.20 -28.62
CA ALA A 3 1.26 -3.86 -28.47
C ALA A 3 0.37 -2.93 -27.62
N TRP A 4 -0.93 -3.21 -27.54
CA TRP A 4 -1.82 -2.50 -26.63
C TRP A 4 -1.55 -2.89 -25.16
N ASP A 5 -1.34 -4.19 -24.88
CA ASP A 5 -1.02 -4.68 -23.53
C ASP A 5 0.24 -4.01 -22.97
N LEU A 6 1.30 -3.92 -23.79
CA LEU A 6 2.54 -3.27 -23.39
C LEU A 6 2.32 -1.78 -23.08
N ARG A 7 1.57 -1.06 -23.93
CA ARG A 7 1.26 0.36 -23.69
C ARG A 7 0.40 0.57 -22.44
N ALA A 8 -0.58 -0.29 -22.21
CA ALA A 8 -1.43 -0.23 -21.01
C ALA A 8 -0.62 -0.52 -19.73
N PHE A 9 0.25 -1.52 -19.78
CA PHE A 9 1.22 -1.82 -18.72
C PHE A 9 2.12 -0.61 -18.42
N LEU A 10 2.77 -0.04 -19.44
CA LEU A 10 3.72 1.08 -19.27
C LEU A 10 3.03 2.35 -18.77
N ARG A 11 1.80 2.65 -19.23
CA ARG A 11 1.02 3.79 -18.73
C ARG A 11 0.67 3.62 -17.24
N ALA A 12 0.24 2.43 -16.86
CA ALA A 12 -0.12 2.14 -15.47
C ALA A 12 1.10 2.16 -14.54
N LEU A 13 2.21 1.56 -14.99
CA LEU A 13 3.50 1.59 -14.29
C LEU A 13 4.01 3.02 -14.14
N GLY A 14 4.08 3.79 -15.24
CA GLY A 14 4.55 5.17 -15.23
C GLY A 14 3.72 6.07 -14.32
N ALA A 15 2.39 5.99 -14.40
CA ALA A 15 1.50 6.75 -13.52
C ALA A 15 1.69 6.38 -12.03
N THR A 16 1.91 5.09 -11.74
CA THR A 16 2.19 4.63 -10.37
C THR A 16 3.53 5.18 -9.87
N LEU A 17 4.58 5.12 -10.69
CA LEU A 17 5.91 5.63 -10.35
C LEU A 17 5.92 7.15 -10.13
N VAL A 18 5.17 7.91 -10.94
CA VAL A 18 4.99 9.35 -10.72
C VAL A 18 4.30 9.60 -9.39
N GLY A 19 3.23 8.86 -9.07
CA GLY A 19 2.55 8.98 -7.77
C GLY A 19 3.48 8.70 -6.59
N ILE A 20 4.30 7.64 -6.68
CA ILE A 20 5.32 7.30 -5.69
C ILE A 20 6.35 8.42 -5.55
N ALA A 21 6.84 8.97 -6.66
CA ALA A 21 7.81 10.06 -6.65
C ALA A 21 7.24 11.32 -5.97
N VAL A 22 5.98 11.65 -6.23
CA VAL A 22 5.28 12.76 -5.56
C VAL A 22 5.19 12.51 -4.05
N VAL A 23 4.74 11.33 -3.63
CA VAL A 23 4.66 10.97 -2.20
C VAL A 23 6.03 11.04 -1.52
N TRP A 24 7.07 10.55 -2.19
CA TRP A 24 8.44 10.64 -1.71
C TRP A 24 8.90 12.08 -1.54
N LEU A 25 8.67 12.94 -2.54
CA LEU A 25 9.02 14.36 -2.48
C LEU A 25 8.26 15.10 -1.36
N VAL A 26 6.96 14.83 -1.19
CA VAL A 26 6.16 15.43 -0.11
C VAL A 26 6.71 15.02 1.24
N THR A 27 7.05 13.73 1.42
CA THR A 27 7.66 13.26 2.68
C THR A 27 9.02 13.91 2.91
N ALA A 28 9.87 13.94 1.88
CA ALA A 28 11.20 14.52 1.97
C ALA A 28 11.19 16.04 2.24
N ALA A 29 10.15 16.75 1.78
CA ALA A 29 9.96 18.18 2.02
C ALA A 29 9.29 18.49 3.37
N SER A 30 8.49 17.56 3.91
CA SER A 30 7.80 17.74 5.19
C SER A 30 8.68 17.40 6.40
N ASP A 31 9.70 16.57 6.20
CA ASP A 31 10.62 16.21 7.27
C ASP A 31 11.66 17.33 7.50
N GLU A 32 11.74 17.82 8.74
CA GLU A 32 12.65 18.88 9.20
C GLU A 32 14.13 18.44 9.15
N GLY A 33 14.71 18.27 7.96
CA GLY A 33 16.15 18.18 7.67
C GLY A 33 16.96 17.01 8.26
N GLN A 34 16.58 16.43 9.39
CA GLN A 34 17.43 15.58 10.23
C GLN A 34 17.12 14.08 10.14
N LEU A 35 16.01 13.69 9.51
CA LEU A 35 15.65 12.27 9.40
C LEU A 35 16.44 11.55 8.32
N SER A 36 16.95 10.37 8.67
CA SER A 36 17.68 9.49 7.75
C SER A 36 16.80 9.02 6.59
N VAL A 37 17.41 8.73 5.45
CA VAL A 37 16.71 8.23 4.24
C VAL A 37 15.88 6.97 4.55
N GLY A 38 16.35 6.13 5.47
CA GLY A 38 15.66 4.92 5.91
C GLY A 38 14.32 5.19 6.62
N VAL A 39 14.27 6.21 7.47
CA VAL A 39 13.03 6.65 8.15
C VAL A 39 12.03 7.21 7.14
N ARG A 40 12.51 8.01 6.18
CA ARG A 40 11.67 8.54 5.09
C ARG A 40 11.10 7.42 4.23
N ALA A 41 11.91 6.41 3.92
CA ALA A 41 11.45 5.18 3.26
C ALA A 41 10.38 4.46 4.10
N GLY A 42 10.62 4.29 5.40
CA GLY A 42 9.63 3.71 6.32
C GLY A 42 8.25 4.37 6.29
N ARG A 43 8.22 5.70 6.19
CA ARG A 43 6.99 6.51 6.16
C ARG A 43 6.31 6.55 4.79
N THR A 44 7.08 6.44 3.71
CA THR A 44 6.57 6.56 2.33
C THR A 44 6.04 5.23 1.78
N LEU A 45 6.75 4.13 2.03
CA LEU A 45 6.44 2.81 1.47
C LEU A 45 5.01 2.30 1.77
N PRO A 46 4.40 2.55 2.95
CA PRO A 46 3.00 2.20 3.19
C PRO A 46 2.00 2.81 2.20
N LEU A 47 2.37 3.88 1.49
CA LEU A 47 1.51 4.57 0.52
C LEU A 47 1.63 4.01 -0.90
N ALA A 48 2.55 3.09 -1.17
CA ALA A 48 2.71 2.47 -2.48
C ALA A 48 1.42 1.79 -3.00
N PRO A 49 0.65 1.04 -2.18
CA PRO A 49 -0.63 0.45 -2.61
C PRO A 49 -1.64 1.47 -3.13
N LEU A 50 -1.68 2.66 -2.52
CA LEU A 50 -2.57 3.75 -2.95
C LEU A 50 -2.11 4.30 -4.31
N CYS A 51 -0.80 4.50 -4.48
CA CYS A 51 -0.22 4.94 -5.75
C CYS A 51 -0.53 3.94 -6.89
N SER A 52 -0.44 2.63 -6.62
CA SER A 52 -0.83 1.59 -7.56
C SER A 52 -2.31 1.69 -7.97
N ALA A 53 -3.20 1.94 -7.01
CA ALA A 53 -4.63 2.14 -7.26
C ALA A 53 -4.91 3.37 -8.15
N VAL A 54 -4.22 4.48 -7.88
CA VAL A 54 -4.32 5.71 -8.68
C VAL A 54 -3.75 5.48 -10.08
N GLY A 55 -2.58 4.85 -10.19
CA GLY A 55 -1.89 4.61 -11.46
C GLY A 55 -2.72 3.75 -12.41
N VAL A 56 -3.34 2.67 -11.92
CA VAL A 56 -4.24 1.85 -12.76
C VAL A 56 -5.53 2.60 -13.12
N ALA A 57 -6.06 3.42 -12.21
CA ALA A 57 -7.27 4.19 -12.46
C ALA A 57 -7.05 5.24 -13.56
N LEU A 58 -5.90 5.93 -13.54
CA LEU A 58 -5.53 6.90 -14.56
C LEU A 58 -5.28 6.23 -15.92
N ALA A 59 -4.52 5.13 -15.94
CA ALA A 59 -4.22 4.41 -17.17
C ALA A 59 -5.49 3.89 -17.86
N LEU A 60 -6.39 3.26 -17.09
CA LEU A 60 -7.66 2.76 -17.62
C LEU A 60 -8.69 3.87 -17.87
N GLY A 61 -8.64 4.97 -17.13
CA GLY A 61 -9.48 6.14 -17.36
C GLY A 61 -9.21 6.75 -18.73
N ALA A 62 -7.93 6.90 -19.08
CA ALA A 62 -7.52 7.41 -20.38
C ALA A 62 -7.94 6.51 -21.55
N THR A 63 -7.74 5.18 -21.44
CA THR A 63 -8.17 4.24 -22.49
C THR A 63 -9.69 4.22 -22.64
N ARG A 64 -10.42 4.41 -21.55
CA ARG A 64 -11.88 4.48 -21.55
C ARG A 64 -12.41 5.75 -22.22
N VAL A 65 -11.85 6.92 -21.92
CA VAL A 65 -12.27 8.18 -22.57
C VAL A 65 -12.08 8.09 -24.09
N ARG A 66 -11.04 7.38 -24.53
CA ARG A 66 -10.74 7.13 -25.95
C ARG A 66 -11.52 5.98 -26.58
N SER A 67 -12.42 5.32 -25.84
CA SER A 67 -13.17 4.14 -26.28
C SER A 67 -12.31 2.95 -26.73
N GLU A 68 -11.02 2.90 -26.38
CA GLU A 68 -10.10 1.81 -26.76
C GLU A 68 -10.59 0.46 -26.23
N THR A 69 -11.17 0.44 -25.02
CA THR A 69 -11.69 -0.79 -24.40
C THR A 69 -12.89 -1.35 -25.15
N ARG A 70 -13.75 -0.49 -25.72
CA ARG A 70 -14.89 -0.92 -26.53
C ARG A 70 -14.45 -1.47 -27.89
N ALA A 71 -13.42 -0.88 -28.48
CA ALA A 71 -12.84 -1.40 -29.71
C ALA A 71 -12.25 -2.81 -29.50
N LEU A 72 -11.58 -3.04 -28.38
CA LEU A 72 -11.06 -4.37 -28.03
C LEU A 72 -12.19 -5.39 -27.78
N GLU A 73 -13.27 -4.98 -27.11
CA GLU A 73 -14.44 -5.82 -26.91
C GLU A 73 -15.11 -6.20 -28.24
N ALA A 74 -15.22 -5.26 -29.18
CA ALA A 74 -15.75 -5.51 -30.53
C ALA A 74 -14.87 -6.50 -31.34
N LEU A 75 -13.56 -6.54 -31.05
CA LEU A 75 -12.62 -7.54 -31.60
C LEU A 75 -12.65 -8.88 -30.84
N GLY A 76 -13.63 -9.08 -29.95
CA GLY A 76 -13.82 -10.33 -29.20
C GLY A 76 -12.95 -10.45 -27.95
N ARG A 77 -12.21 -9.40 -27.57
CA ARG A 77 -11.37 -9.44 -26.36
C ARG A 77 -12.22 -9.22 -25.12
N SER A 78 -12.11 -10.14 -24.16
CA SER A 78 -12.88 -10.01 -22.91
C SER A 78 -12.33 -8.89 -22.00
N PRO A 79 -13.17 -8.25 -21.17
CA PRO A 79 -12.72 -7.19 -20.27
C PRO A 79 -11.68 -7.66 -19.26
N SER A 80 -11.75 -8.93 -18.84
CA SER A 80 -10.75 -9.57 -17.98
C SER A 80 -9.38 -9.62 -18.63
N GLN A 81 -9.29 -9.94 -19.93
CA GLN A 81 -8.04 -9.96 -20.68
C GLN A 81 -7.46 -8.55 -20.88
N ALA A 82 -8.31 -7.52 -20.99
CA ALA A 82 -7.86 -6.13 -21.12
C ALA A 82 -7.32 -5.56 -19.79
N LEU A 83 -7.66 -6.17 -18.64
CA LEU A 83 -7.26 -5.72 -17.31
C LEU A 83 -5.88 -6.21 -16.86
N VAL A 84 -5.44 -7.38 -17.33
CA VAL A 84 -4.26 -8.05 -16.78
C VAL A 84 -3.02 -7.15 -16.88
N ALA A 85 -2.71 -6.64 -18.07
CA ALA A 85 -1.50 -5.85 -18.29
C ALA A 85 -1.44 -4.55 -17.44
N PRO A 86 -2.46 -3.68 -17.42
CA PRO A 86 -2.42 -2.47 -16.59
C PRO A 86 -2.46 -2.78 -15.08
N VAL A 87 -3.17 -3.84 -14.65
CA VAL A 87 -3.16 -4.26 -13.23
C VAL A 87 -1.77 -4.74 -12.81
N VAL A 88 -1.12 -5.58 -13.62
CA VAL A 88 0.25 -6.04 -13.32
C VAL A 88 1.21 -4.85 -13.31
N GLY A 89 1.12 -3.94 -14.29
CA GLY A 89 1.97 -2.75 -14.37
C GLY A 89 1.84 -1.83 -13.17
N ALA A 90 0.62 -1.59 -12.68
CA ALA A 90 0.40 -0.76 -11.50
C ALA A 90 0.74 -1.47 -10.19
N ALA A 91 0.52 -2.78 -10.07
CA ALA A 91 0.82 -3.53 -8.85
C ALA A 91 2.32 -3.79 -8.67
N LEU A 92 3.10 -3.89 -9.76
CA LEU A 92 4.52 -4.23 -9.74
C LEU A 92 5.35 -3.37 -8.76
N PRO A 93 5.24 -2.02 -8.72
CA PRO A 93 5.95 -1.22 -7.73
C PRO A 93 5.67 -1.60 -6.27
N SER A 94 4.43 -1.97 -5.93
CA SER A 94 4.09 -2.43 -4.58
C SER A 94 4.80 -3.74 -4.22
N PHE A 95 4.99 -4.65 -5.18
CA PHE A 95 5.77 -5.88 -4.97
C PHE A 95 7.27 -5.60 -4.85
N VAL A 96 7.81 -4.69 -5.66
CA VAL A 96 9.21 -4.25 -5.54
C VAL A 96 9.47 -3.64 -4.16
N PHE A 97 8.58 -2.77 -3.68
CA PHE A 97 8.69 -2.21 -2.36
C PHE A 97 8.50 -3.21 -1.23
N ALA A 98 7.58 -4.18 -1.39
CA ALA A 98 7.48 -5.29 -0.46
C ALA A 98 8.80 -6.09 -0.38
N ALA A 99 9.45 -6.35 -1.51
CA ALA A 99 10.75 -7.02 -1.54
C ALA A 99 11.84 -6.17 -0.88
N LEU A 100 11.86 -4.86 -1.11
CA LEU A 100 12.80 -3.93 -0.46
C LEU A 100 12.58 -3.88 1.06
N ILE A 101 11.33 -3.83 1.52
CA ILE A 101 10.99 -3.94 2.95
C ILE A 101 11.53 -5.26 3.50
N ALA A 102 11.33 -6.38 2.82
CA ALA A 102 11.77 -7.68 3.28
C ALA A 102 13.31 -7.81 3.36
N ALA A 103 14.02 -7.29 2.36
CA ALA A 103 15.44 -7.55 2.16
C ALA A 103 16.38 -6.47 2.74
N SER A 104 15.91 -5.23 2.91
CA SER A 104 16.77 -4.11 3.30
C SER A 104 16.57 -3.69 4.75
N SER A 105 17.57 -3.91 5.60
CA SER A 105 17.61 -3.40 6.97
C SER A 105 17.70 -1.86 7.04
N ALA A 106 18.05 -1.20 5.94
CA ALA A 106 18.08 0.26 5.86
C ALA A 106 16.67 0.88 5.85
N VAL A 107 15.63 0.11 5.52
CA VAL A 107 14.25 0.56 5.63
C VAL A 107 13.80 0.42 7.08
N ASP A 108 13.54 1.55 7.73
CA ASP A 108 12.97 1.59 9.06
C ASP A 108 11.48 1.23 8.98
N ILE A 109 11.11 0.07 9.50
CA ILE A 109 9.72 -0.41 9.47
C ILE A 109 8.93 -0.02 10.72
N SER A 110 9.52 0.73 11.66
CA SER A 110 8.84 1.17 12.89
C SER A 110 7.58 1.99 12.60
N ALA A 111 7.56 2.72 11.47
CA ALA A 111 6.39 3.46 11.00
C ALA A 111 5.16 2.57 10.71
N PHE A 112 5.36 1.29 10.38
CA PHE A 112 4.26 0.32 10.25
C PHE A 112 3.70 -0.10 11.60
N TYR A 113 4.46 0.04 12.69
CA TYR A 113 4.12 -0.40 14.04
C TYR A 113 3.99 0.81 14.97
N PRO A 114 3.00 1.70 14.76
CA PRO A 114 2.87 2.89 15.57
C PRO A 114 2.64 2.48 17.02
N ARG A 115 3.56 2.92 17.89
CA ARG A 115 3.45 2.79 19.34
C ARG A 115 2.86 4.07 19.88
N ALA A 116 2.00 3.96 20.89
CA ALA A 116 1.75 5.12 21.74
C ALA A 116 3.12 5.60 22.23
N PRO A 117 3.47 6.90 22.08
CA PRO A 117 4.68 7.43 22.69
C PRO A 117 4.58 7.11 24.17
N ARG A 118 5.39 6.15 24.64
CA ARG A 118 5.65 6.04 26.06
C ARG A 118 6.34 7.35 26.36
N GLY A 119 5.65 8.26 27.05
CA GLY A 119 6.08 9.66 27.20
C GLY A 119 7.58 9.67 27.42
N ASP A 120 8.31 10.44 26.60
CA ASP A 120 9.77 10.42 26.56
C ASP A 120 10.29 10.55 27.99
N SER A 121 10.68 9.42 28.56
CA SER A 121 11.09 9.38 29.94
C SER A 121 12.53 9.83 29.94
N PHE A 122 12.75 11.10 30.26
CA PHE A 122 14.05 11.58 30.63
C PHE A 122 14.44 10.86 31.92
N VAL A 123 15.37 9.91 31.81
CA VAL A 123 15.93 9.21 32.97
C VAL A 123 17.19 9.96 33.38
N TYR A 124 17.26 10.38 34.63
CA TYR A 124 18.45 11.02 35.16
C TYR A 124 19.56 9.98 35.37
N ARG A 125 20.68 10.11 34.64
CA ARG A 125 21.88 9.26 34.74
C ARG A 125 23.14 10.10 34.62
N ASP A 126 24.15 9.80 35.43
CA ASP A 126 25.49 10.42 35.37
C ASP A 126 25.48 11.95 35.27
N GLY A 127 24.60 12.60 36.04
CA GLY A 127 24.51 14.06 36.07
C GLY A 127 23.79 14.69 34.87
N ALA A 128 23.03 13.92 34.08
CA ALA A 128 22.29 14.40 32.92
C ALA A 128 20.93 13.69 32.77
N PHE A 129 20.00 14.31 32.07
CA PHE A 129 18.74 13.70 31.67
C PHE A 129 18.89 13.04 30.31
N GLU A 130 18.74 11.72 30.23
CA GLU A 130 18.85 10.97 28.98
C GLU A 130 17.47 10.51 28.51
N SER A 131 17.17 10.74 27.23
CA SER A 131 16.06 10.10 26.52
C SER A 131 16.64 9.17 25.45
N ALA A 132 16.61 7.87 25.74
CA ALA A 132 17.04 6.85 24.78
C ALA A 132 16.18 6.84 23.52
N THR A 133 14.91 7.26 23.63
CA THR A 133 13.97 7.33 22.51
C THR A 133 14.30 8.50 21.57
N LEU A 134 14.73 9.63 22.13
CA LEU A 134 15.18 10.78 21.34
C LEU A 134 16.66 10.69 20.95
N GLY A 135 17.43 9.78 21.56
CA GLY A 135 18.87 9.68 21.39
C GLY A 135 19.62 10.89 21.94
N VAL A 136 19.03 11.60 22.91
CA VAL A 136 19.52 12.89 23.41
C VAL A 136 19.80 12.79 24.92
N ARG A 137 20.94 13.35 25.32
CA ARG A 137 21.35 13.62 26.69
C ARG A 137 21.35 15.12 26.92
N VAL A 138 20.60 15.58 27.91
CA VAL A 138 20.55 16.98 28.34
C VAL A 138 21.39 17.12 29.60
N ALA A 139 22.53 17.79 29.50
CA ALA A 139 23.42 17.99 30.65
C ALA A 139 22.77 18.94 31.68
N THR A 140 22.80 18.59 32.96
CA THR A 140 22.16 19.39 34.02
C THR A 140 22.91 20.69 34.31
N SER A 141 24.19 20.77 33.95
CA SER A 141 25.02 21.96 34.15
C SER A 141 24.69 23.08 33.17
N ASP A 142 24.37 22.74 31.92
CA ASP A 142 24.32 23.70 30.81
C ASP A 142 22.91 23.75 30.18
N GLY A 143 22.08 22.73 30.40
CA GLY A 143 20.76 22.58 29.75
C GLY A 143 20.83 22.18 28.28
N ASP A 144 22.03 22.02 27.72
CA ASP A 144 22.23 21.70 26.31
C ASP A 144 21.95 20.22 26.01
N ALA A 145 21.15 20.01 24.95
CA ALA A 145 20.90 18.71 24.34
C ALA A 145 22.09 18.27 23.49
N ARG A 146 22.74 17.17 23.88
CA ARG A 146 23.80 16.51 23.13
C ARG A 146 23.34 15.10 22.72
N PRO A 147 23.74 14.59 21.55
CA PRO A 147 23.46 13.20 21.20
C PRO A 147 24.12 12.25 22.20
N ILE A 148 23.47 11.14 22.53
CA ILE A 148 24.06 10.08 23.37
C ILE A 148 25.14 9.38 22.55
N ASP A 149 26.40 9.52 22.96
CA ASP A 149 27.52 8.79 22.37
C ASP A 149 27.43 7.31 22.79
N GLY A 150 26.98 6.46 21.86
CA GLY A 150 27.01 5.00 22.03
C GLY A 150 25.65 4.34 21.84
N THR A 151 25.65 3.33 20.98
CA THR A 151 24.52 2.48 20.57
C THR A 151 23.40 3.21 19.84
N SER A 152 23.57 3.35 18.52
CA SER A 152 22.42 3.41 17.61
C SER A 152 21.62 2.13 17.83
N ILE A 153 20.55 2.21 18.62
CA ILE A 153 19.53 1.17 18.74
C ILE A 153 19.17 0.77 17.31
N ALA A 154 19.22 -0.53 16.99
CA ALA A 154 18.91 -0.94 15.63
C ALA A 154 17.46 -0.51 15.33
N PRO A 155 17.13 -0.03 14.11
CA PRO A 155 15.78 0.47 13.79
C PRO A 155 14.67 -0.55 14.10
N ASP A 156 15.03 -1.84 14.06
CA ASP A 156 14.14 -2.97 14.31
C ASP A 156 14.15 -3.46 15.77
N GLU A 157 14.98 -2.88 16.63
CA GLU A 157 15.16 -3.33 18.01
C GLU A 157 13.86 -3.10 18.81
N GLY A 158 13.33 -4.21 19.34
CA GLY A 158 12.06 -4.23 20.05
C GLY A 158 10.84 -4.48 19.17
N LEU A 159 10.93 -4.57 17.84
CA LEU A 159 9.79 -4.96 17.01
C LEU A 159 9.39 -6.43 17.23
N PRO A 160 8.10 -6.79 17.04
CA PRO A 160 7.66 -8.17 17.17
C PRO A 160 8.37 -9.07 16.13
N ARG A 161 8.61 -10.34 16.49
CA ARG A 161 9.19 -11.33 15.56
C ARG A 161 8.38 -11.39 14.27
N GLY A 162 9.04 -11.36 13.13
CA GLY A 162 8.40 -11.37 11.80
C GLY A 162 7.78 -10.03 11.37
N ALA A 163 8.08 -8.92 12.06
CA ALA A 163 7.54 -7.60 11.74
C ALA A 163 7.76 -7.19 10.28
N ARG A 164 8.96 -7.45 9.78
CA ARG A 164 9.37 -7.12 8.40
C ARG A 164 8.62 -7.93 7.35
N SER A 165 8.47 -9.24 7.57
CA SER A 165 7.74 -10.14 6.66
C SER A 165 6.26 -9.79 6.59
N SER A 166 5.64 -9.44 7.71
CA SER A 166 4.22 -9.03 7.75
C SER A 166 3.98 -7.66 7.12
N ALA A 167 4.86 -6.68 7.35
CA ALA A 167 4.82 -5.37 6.68
C ALA A 167 4.99 -5.52 5.16
N SER A 168 5.97 -6.32 4.73
CA SER A 168 6.20 -6.67 3.32
C SER A 168 4.98 -7.33 2.69
N LEU A 169 4.46 -8.39 3.32
CA LEU A 169 3.30 -9.13 2.84
C LEU A 169 2.05 -8.26 2.76
N SER A 170 1.78 -7.46 3.80
CA SER A 170 0.62 -6.55 3.81
C SER A 170 0.72 -5.52 2.69
N THR A 171 1.92 -4.96 2.44
CA THR A 171 2.16 -4.02 1.33
C THR A 171 1.90 -4.65 -0.04
N ALA A 172 2.43 -5.85 -0.29
CA ALA A 172 2.21 -6.57 -1.54
C ALA A 172 0.71 -6.90 -1.76
N LEU A 173 0.06 -7.44 -0.74
CA LEU A 173 -1.35 -7.84 -0.80
C LEU A 173 -2.27 -6.63 -0.99
N ALA A 174 -2.05 -5.55 -0.24
CA ALA A 174 -2.81 -4.31 -0.38
C ALA A 174 -2.61 -3.70 -1.77
N GLY A 175 -1.37 -3.69 -2.28
CA GLY A 175 -1.06 -3.20 -3.62
C GLY A 175 -1.83 -3.95 -4.71
N ALA A 176 -1.82 -5.29 -4.66
CA ALA A 176 -2.58 -6.11 -5.59
C ALA A 176 -4.10 -5.89 -5.45
N ALA A 177 -4.61 -5.86 -4.21
CA ALA A 177 -6.03 -5.72 -3.93
C ALA A 177 -6.61 -4.37 -4.39
N LEU A 178 -5.95 -3.27 -4.01
CA LEU A 178 -6.40 -1.92 -4.37
C LEU A 178 -6.32 -1.68 -5.87
N THR A 179 -5.27 -2.20 -6.53
CA THR A 179 -5.16 -2.15 -7.99
C THR A 179 -6.33 -2.86 -8.66
N LEU A 180 -6.68 -4.08 -8.23
CA LEU A 180 -7.82 -4.80 -8.76
C LEU A 180 -9.15 -4.07 -8.52
N ILE A 181 -9.36 -3.53 -7.33
CA ILE A 181 -10.58 -2.78 -6.97
C ILE A 181 -10.71 -1.51 -7.83
N ALA A 182 -9.63 -0.73 -7.94
CA ALA A 182 -9.61 0.49 -8.73
C ALA A 182 -9.84 0.21 -10.23
N ALA A 183 -9.14 -0.79 -10.77
CA ALA A 183 -9.29 -1.18 -12.18
C ALA A 183 -10.73 -1.61 -12.50
N ARG A 184 -11.36 -2.34 -11.59
CA ARG A 184 -12.77 -2.73 -11.68
C ARG A 184 -13.71 -1.54 -11.61
N ALA A 185 -13.47 -0.60 -10.69
CA ALA A 185 -14.29 0.60 -10.56
C ALA A 185 -14.27 1.47 -11.82
N VAL A 186 -13.15 1.46 -12.57
CA VAL A 186 -13.00 2.20 -13.83
C VAL A 186 -13.64 1.47 -15.01
N LEU A 187 -13.42 0.16 -15.18
CA LEU A 187 -13.95 -0.58 -16.33
C LEU A 187 -15.42 -0.98 -16.20
N HIS A 188 -15.92 -1.31 -15.01
CA HIS A 188 -17.33 -1.75 -14.82
C HIS A 188 -18.33 -0.59 -14.84
N MET A 189 -18.07 0.44 -15.63
CA MET A 189 -19.04 1.48 -15.96
C MET A 189 -20.01 1.02 -17.06
N SER A 190 -20.44 -0.24 -17.03
CA SER A 190 -21.53 -0.71 -17.88
C SER A 190 -22.83 0.02 -17.50
N MET A 191 -23.78 0.07 -18.43
CA MET A 191 -25.00 0.90 -18.46
C MET A 191 -26.05 0.57 -17.38
N LEU A 192 -25.64 0.04 -16.24
CA LEU A 192 -26.48 -0.10 -15.06
C LEU A 192 -26.78 1.28 -14.48
N ASP A 193 -28.01 1.43 -13.99
CA ASP A 193 -28.56 2.57 -13.27
C ASP A 193 -27.51 3.29 -12.40
N ARG A 194 -27.51 4.64 -12.44
CA ARG A 194 -26.62 5.51 -11.67
C ARG A 194 -26.61 5.11 -10.18
N ALA A 195 -27.75 4.66 -9.65
CA ALA A 195 -27.86 4.18 -8.28
C ALA A 195 -26.99 2.95 -7.98
N THR A 196 -27.06 1.91 -8.84
CA THR A 196 -26.26 0.68 -8.67
C THR A 196 -24.75 0.96 -8.73
N ARG A 197 -24.36 1.90 -9.61
CA ARG A 197 -22.99 2.38 -9.76
C ARG A 197 -22.50 3.09 -8.50
N ARG A 198 -23.30 4.03 -7.96
CA ARG A 198 -22.98 4.73 -6.71
C ARG A 198 -22.83 3.75 -5.54
N ARG A 199 -23.76 2.79 -5.42
CA ARG A 199 -23.72 1.75 -4.39
C ARG A 199 -22.45 0.90 -4.46
N ARG A 200 -22.02 0.47 -5.65
CA ARG A 200 -20.79 -0.32 -5.81
C ARG A 200 -19.53 0.46 -5.45
N ARG A 201 -19.45 1.74 -5.82
CA ARG A 201 -18.34 2.62 -5.42
C ARG A 201 -18.31 2.82 -3.92
N ALA A 202 -19.47 3.09 -3.31
CA ALA A 202 -19.60 3.23 -1.87
C ALA A 202 -19.16 1.95 -1.15
N LEU A 203 -19.60 0.77 -1.61
CA LEU A 203 -19.17 -0.51 -1.03
C LEU A 203 -17.66 -0.74 -1.17
N ALA A 204 -17.07 -0.42 -2.33
CA ALA A 204 -15.62 -0.53 -2.51
C ALA A 204 -14.86 0.42 -1.57
N LEU A 205 -15.32 1.67 -1.43
CA LEU A 205 -14.73 2.64 -0.51
C LEU A 205 -14.84 2.20 0.94
N VAL A 206 -16.02 1.71 1.35
CA VAL A 206 -16.24 1.16 2.70
C VAL A 206 -15.32 -0.02 2.95
N LEU A 207 -15.20 -0.95 2.00
CA LEU A 207 -14.34 -2.12 2.14
C LEU A 207 -12.87 -1.72 2.29
N VAL A 208 -12.40 -0.79 1.46
CA VAL A 208 -11.03 -0.25 1.56
C VAL A 208 -10.82 0.45 2.90
N ALA A 209 -11.77 1.28 3.35
CA ALA A 209 -11.67 1.98 4.63
C ALA A 209 -11.64 1.02 5.82
N VAL A 210 -12.54 0.03 5.84
CA VAL A 210 -12.59 -1.00 6.88
C VAL A 210 -11.30 -1.83 6.89
N THR A 211 -10.79 -2.24 5.72
CA THR A 211 -9.51 -2.94 5.64
C THR A 211 -8.36 -2.07 6.15
N SER A 212 -8.28 -0.80 5.76
CA SER A 212 -7.21 0.10 6.24
C SER A 212 -7.24 0.27 7.76
N ILE A 213 -8.43 0.48 8.34
CA ILE A 213 -8.60 0.58 9.80
C ILE A 213 -8.20 -0.74 10.48
N ALA A 214 -8.69 -1.87 9.97
CA ALA A 214 -8.35 -3.18 10.53
C ALA A 214 -6.85 -3.49 10.45
N THR A 215 -6.20 -3.14 9.34
CA THR A 215 -4.74 -3.28 9.17
C THR A 215 -3.99 -2.41 10.18
N LEU A 216 -4.40 -1.15 10.35
CA LEU A 216 -3.79 -0.24 11.33
C LEU A 216 -3.94 -0.77 12.77
N VAL A 217 -5.14 -1.21 13.14
CA VAL A 217 -5.41 -1.80 14.47
C VAL A 217 -4.59 -3.07 14.68
N ALA A 218 -4.47 -3.93 13.66
CA ALA A 218 -3.68 -5.16 13.76
C ALA A 218 -2.18 -4.88 13.92
N PHE A 219 -1.65 -3.88 13.20
CA PHE A 219 -0.27 -3.43 13.38
C PHE A 219 -0.03 -2.80 14.76
N GLN A 220 -0.96 -2.00 15.26
CA GLN A 220 -0.89 -1.44 16.62
C GLN A 220 -0.92 -2.53 17.70
N ALA A 221 -1.81 -3.51 17.57
CA ALA A 221 -1.90 -4.64 18.49
C ALA A 221 -0.62 -5.48 18.47
N ALA A 222 -0.03 -5.68 17.29
CA ALA A 222 1.28 -6.34 17.16
C ALA A 222 2.41 -5.51 17.76
N ALA A 223 2.39 -4.17 17.59
CA ALA A 223 3.36 -3.25 18.18
C ALA A 223 3.32 -3.26 19.71
N ALA A 224 2.13 -3.50 20.29
CA ALA A 224 1.89 -3.70 21.71
C ALA A 224 2.14 -5.14 22.20
N HIS A 225 2.62 -6.04 21.33
CA HIS A 225 2.84 -7.46 21.62
C HIS A 225 1.59 -8.23 22.06
N LEU A 226 0.39 -7.72 21.76
CA LEU A 226 -0.88 -8.40 22.05
C LEU A 226 -1.20 -9.49 21.03
N LEU A 227 -0.71 -9.34 19.79
CA LEU A 227 -0.94 -10.27 18.69
C LEU A 227 0.36 -10.57 17.92
N PRO A 228 0.47 -11.74 17.27
CA PRO A 228 1.55 -12.00 16.32
C PRO A 228 1.53 -11.01 15.14
N SER A 229 2.71 -10.61 14.68
CA SER A 229 2.88 -9.67 13.55
C SER A 229 2.18 -10.16 12.26
N ALA A 230 2.11 -11.47 12.04
CA ALA A 230 1.43 -12.08 10.89
C ALA A 230 -0.05 -11.69 10.76
N VAL A 231 -0.73 -11.38 11.87
CA VAL A 231 -2.15 -10.97 11.86
C VAL A 231 -2.35 -9.66 11.08
N ALA A 232 -1.35 -8.78 11.03
CA ALA A 232 -1.42 -7.51 10.33
C ALA A 232 -1.55 -7.64 8.79
N ALA A 233 -1.23 -8.80 8.22
CA ALA A 233 -1.44 -9.07 6.79
C ALA A 233 -2.84 -9.62 6.47
N VAL A 234 -3.60 -10.09 7.47
CA VAL A 234 -4.90 -10.75 7.28
C VAL A 234 -5.93 -9.82 6.62
N PRO A 235 -6.11 -8.55 7.04
CA PRO A 235 -7.11 -7.70 6.40
C PRO A 235 -6.82 -7.45 4.92
N SER A 236 -5.55 -7.24 4.56
CA SER A 236 -5.11 -7.10 3.16
C SER A 236 -5.30 -8.39 2.35
N ALA A 237 -5.07 -9.56 2.96
CA ALA A 237 -5.33 -10.86 2.34
C ALA A 237 -6.83 -11.07 2.06
N LEU A 238 -7.68 -10.73 3.02
CA LEU A 238 -9.14 -10.81 2.87
C LEU A 238 -9.65 -9.84 1.81
N LEU A 239 -9.09 -8.62 1.75
CA LEU A 239 -9.39 -7.65 0.70
C LEU A 239 -9.02 -8.19 -0.68
N LEU A 240 -7.81 -8.75 -0.84
CA LEU A 240 -7.38 -9.37 -2.09
C LEU A 240 -8.29 -10.54 -2.48
N ALA A 241 -8.59 -11.44 -1.54
CA ALA A 241 -9.49 -12.56 -1.75
C ALA A 241 -10.87 -12.07 -2.23
N SER A 242 -11.45 -11.07 -1.58
CA SER A 242 -12.73 -10.48 -1.98
C SER A 242 -12.69 -9.88 -3.40
N ALA A 243 -11.58 -9.22 -3.75
CA ALA A 243 -11.38 -8.65 -5.08
C ALA A 243 -11.29 -9.74 -6.15
N LEU A 244 -10.64 -10.87 -5.85
CA LEU A 244 -10.53 -12.04 -6.73
C LEU A 244 -11.83 -12.84 -6.84
N PHE A 245 -12.54 -13.09 -5.73
CA PHE A 245 -13.82 -13.82 -5.74
C PHE A 245 -14.92 -13.06 -6.50
N GLY A 246 -14.95 -11.74 -6.34
CA GLY A 246 -15.82 -10.90 -7.15
C GLY A 246 -15.48 -10.98 -8.65
N PHE A 247 -14.26 -11.39 -9.03
CA PHE A 247 -13.83 -11.59 -10.42
C PHE A 247 -14.40 -12.88 -10.99
N ARG A 248 -14.26 -13.99 -10.26
CA ARG A 248 -14.70 -15.32 -10.75
C ARG A 248 -16.22 -15.46 -10.87
N SER A 249 -16.98 -14.92 -9.91
CA SER A 249 -18.45 -15.08 -9.86
C SER A 249 -19.20 -14.42 -11.02
N ARG A 250 -18.59 -13.45 -11.73
CA ARG A 250 -19.27 -12.66 -12.77
C ARG A 250 -18.92 -13.04 -14.21
N TYR A 251 -17.87 -13.83 -14.42
CA TYR A 251 -17.52 -14.38 -15.74
C TYR A 251 -17.97 -15.83 -15.93
N ARG A 252 -18.61 -16.43 -14.91
CA ARG A 252 -19.37 -17.66 -15.08
C ARG A 252 -20.79 -17.29 -15.57
N PHE A 253 -21.05 -17.56 -16.86
CA PHE A 253 -22.33 -17.70 -17.60
C PHE A 253 -22.80 -16.55 -18.53
N PRO A 254 -23.48 -16.85 -19.68
CA PRO A 254 -23.84 -18.17 -20.26
C PRO A 254 -23.42 -18.36 -21.74
N HIS A 255 -22.64 -19.40 -22.05
CA HIS A 255 -22.47 -19.91 -23.43
C HIS A 255 -23.39 -21.10 -23.77
N ALA A 256 -24.44 -21.37 -22.98
CA ALA A 256 -25.18 -22.64 -23.07
C ALA A 256 -26.71 -22.53 -23.23
N ARG A 257 -27.25 -21.41 -23.73
CA ARG A 257 -28.69 -21.34 -24.10
C ARG A 257 -28.87 -20.55 -25.39
N GLY A 258 -28.82 -21.23 -26.52
CA GLY A 258 -29.14 -20.62 -27.82
C GLY A 258 -28.57 -21.38 -29.01
N ALA A 259 -28.82 -22.69 -29.11
CA ALA A 259 -28.63 -23.45 -30.36
C ALA A 259 -29.53 -24.68 -30.36
N THR A 260 -30.82 -24.49 -30.10
CA THR A 260 -31.89 -25.44 -30.42
C THR A 260 -33.10 -24.61 -30.83
N GLY A 261 -33.16 -24.29 -32.12
CA GLY A 261 -34.26 -23.63 -32.79
C GLY A 261 -34.12 -23.94 -34.27
#